data_AF-A0A9P1NL35-F1
#
_entry.id   AF-A0A9P1NL35-F1
#
_cell.length_a   1.000
_cell.length_b   1.000
_cell.length_c   1.000
_cell.angle_alpha   90.00
_cell.angle_beta   90.00
_cell.angle_gamma   90.00
#
_symmetry.space_group_name_H-M   'P 1'
#
loop_
_entity.id
_entity.type
_entity.pdbx_description
1 polymer ?
#
loop_
_entity_poly.entity_id
_entity_poly.type
_entity_poly.pdbx_seq_one_letter_code
_entity_poly.pdbx_strand_id
1 'polypeptide(L)'
;MLPRLMAVLLLSGGLLASLGDTATAQAAARTDACVPPGGWADAAARPLNAADLLRRAAASPAVLLGERHDNADHHRWQLHSLAALHALNPDLAVGMEMFPRSVQPVLDRWSAGQLTEAELLRETNWPKVWGYDARFYLPILHFARMNRLPVVALNVDRGLVSRTAREGWAAVPANEREGVGDPAPPPASYTERLRQVMAAHGPGERRSGSFERFVEAQSVWDRAMAERIAETHRQTNRTVVAILGQGHIEGRDGVPHQLADLGIRNSVVLLPWDEDRPCAELDGRIADAVYGLGESEAPAETPRPRLGVMLEPGPDGVRVRSVTEGSVAAAAGLTAGDLVVAAAGSPVREATDLTTVVQRQAPGTWLPLTVKREQGTAELVAKFPASPTVE
;
A
#
# COMPACT_ATOMS: atom_id res chain seq x y z
N MET A 1 -25.07 -81.49 12.52
CA MET A 1 -25.13 -82.57 11.51
C MET A 1 -25.94 -82.06 10.33
N LEU A 2 -25.30 -82.04 9.16
CA LEU A 2 -25.86 -81.80 7.81
C LEU A 2 -27.04 -82.78 7.50
N PRO A 3 -27.92 -82.64 6.46
CA PRO A 3 -27.79 -81.81 5.23
C PRO A 3 -29.10 -81.40 4.45
N ARG A 4 -28.94 -80.88 3.20
CA ARG A 4 -29.82 -80.99 1.97
C ARG A 4 -31.15 -80.18 1.96
N LEU A 5 -31.71 -79.62 0.86
CA LEU A 5 -31.42 -79.50 -0.60
C LEU A 5 -32.41 -78.45 -1.21
N MET A 6 -32.10 -77.94 -2.43
CA MET A 6 -32.97 -77.37 -3.50
C MET A 6 -33.76 -76.05 -3.21
N ALA A 7 -33.47 -74.91 -3.85
CA ALA A 7 -33.58 -74.51 -5.27
C ALA A 7 -35.03 -74.28 -5.75
N VAL A 8 -35.42 -73.02 -6.01
CA VAL A 8 -36.21 -72.57 -7.18
C VAL A 8 -35.92 -71.08 -7.45
N LEU A 9 -35.60 -70.79 -8.72
CA LEU A 9 -35.40 -69.49 -9.38
C LEU A 9 -36.70 -68.67 -9.48
N LEU A 10 -36.57 -67.33 -9.56
CA LEU A 10 -37.25 -66.39 -10.49
C LEU A 10 -36.80 -64.95 -10.08
N LEU A 11 -35.88 -64.29 -10.81
CA LEU A 11 -36.13 -63.29 -11.87
C LEU A 11 -37.26 -62.30 -11.49
N SER A 12 -37.15 -60.97 -11.49
CA SER A 12 -36.16 -60.01 -12.00
C SER A 12 -36.78 -58.62 -11.73
N GLY A 13 -35.99 -57.58 -11.46
CA GLY A 13 -36.50 -56.19 -11.44
C GLY A 13 -35.61 -55.28 -10.61
N GLY A 14 -34.80 -54.46 -11.29
CA GLY A 14 -33.78 -53.61 -10.68
C GLY A 14 -34.32 -52.38 -9.95
N LEU A 15 -33.57 -51.94 -8.95
CA LEU A 15 -33.35 -50.54 -8.61
C LEU A 15 -32.13 -50.47 -7.67
N LEU A 16 -30.91 -50.45 -8.23
CA LEU A 16 -29.73 -50.02 -7.48
C LEU A 16 -29.63 -48.51 -7.65
N ALA A 17 -30.08 -47.78 -6.63
CA ALA A 17 -29.86 -46.36 -6.49
C ALA A 17 -28.34 -46.09 -6.43
N SER A 18 -27.86 -45.31 -7.38
CA SER A 18 -26.51 -44.78 -7.43
C SER A 18 -26.28 -43.82 -6.26
N LEU A 19 -25.68 -44.33 -5.18
CA LEU A 19 -25.01 -43.52 -4.18
C LEU A 19 -23.64 -43.13 -4.74
N GLY A 20 -23.55 -41.93 -5.29
CA GLY A 20 -22.26 -41.33 -5.65
C GLY A 20 -22.38 -40.45 -6.88
N ASP A 21 -22.90 -39.22 -6.72
CA ASP A 21 -22.57 -38.14 -7.66
C ASP A 21 -22.94 -36.72 -7.20
N THR A 22 -23.09 -36.49 -5.89
CA THR A 22 -23.40 -35.13 -5.38
C THR A 22 -22.18 -34.40 -4.81
N ALA A 23 -21.00 -35.03 -4.75
CA ALA A 23 -19.78 -34.40 -4.22
C ALA A 23 -18.88 -33.77 -5.30
N THR A 24 -19.18 -33.96 -6.58
CA THR A 24 -18.38 -33.48 -7.72
C THR A 24 -19.03 -32.32 -8.49
N ALA A 25 -20.29 -31.99 -8.20
CA ALA A 25 -21.06 -31.01 -8.96
C ALA A 25 -20.90 -29.54 -8.49
N GLN A 26 -19.98 -29.24 -7.58
CA GLN A 26 -19.72 -27.87 -7.10
C GLN A 26 -18.30 -27.35 -7.43
N ALA A 27 -17.61 -28.02 -8.37
CA ALA A 27 -16.29 -27.61 -8.85
C ALA A 27 -16.33 -26.94 -10.25
N ALA A 28 -17.51 -26.70 -10.82
CA ALA A 28 -17.68 -26.25 -12.20
C ALA A 28 -18.46 -24.92 -12.29
N ALA A 29 -17.88 -23.87 -11.74
CA ALA A 29 -18.08 -22.50 -12.19
C ALA A 29 -16.81 -21.70 -11.85
N ARG A 30 -15.64 -22.20 -12.29
CA ARG A 30 -14.44 -21.36 -12.32
C ARG A 30 -14.67 -20.38 -13.46
N THR A 31 -14.81 -19.10 -13.13
CA THR A 31 -14.58 -18.01 -14.07
C THR A 31 -13.23 -18.26 -14.77
N ASP A 32 -13.16 -18.06 -16.09
CA ASP A 32 -11.91 -18.12 -16.88
C ASP A 32 -11.00 -16.95 -16.50
N ALA A 33 -10.62 -16.84 -15.22
CA ALA A 33 -9.71 -15.83 -14.73
C ALA A 33 -8.31 -16.11 -15.31
N CYS A 34 -7.72 -15.10 -15.95
CA CYS A 34 -6.33 -15.19 -16.46
C CYS A 34 -5.31 -15.47 -15.36
N VAL A 35 -5.64 -15.14 -14.10
CA VAL A 35 -4.87 -15.51 -12.92
C VAL A 35 -5.83 -16.11 -11.90
N PRO A 36 -5.95 -17.44 -11.80
CA PRO A 36 -6.88 -18.05 -10.86
C PRO A 36 -6.48 -17.74 -9.41
N PRO A 37 -7.46 -17.52 -8.50
CA PRO A 37 -7.18 -17.34 -7.08
C PRO A 37 -6.30 -18.45 -6.50
N GLY A 38 -5.25 -18.07 -5.77
CA GLY A 38 -4.27 -19.00 -5.23
C GLY A 38 -3.19 -19.46 -6.22
N GLY A 39 -3.26 -19.03 -7.48
CA GLY A 39 -2.33 -19.37 -8.54
C GLY A 39 -1.31 -18.26 -8.82
N TRP A 40 -0.13 -18.67 -9.29
CA TRP A 40 0.86 -17.75 -9.87
C TRP A 40 0.80 -17.82 -11.40
N ALA A 41 0.91 -16.67 -12.05
CA ALA A 41 1.05 -16.57 -13.49
C ALA A 41 2.18 -15.59 -13.87
N ASP A 42 2.75 -15.75 -15.06
CA ASP A 42 3.62 -14.73 -15.63
C ASP A 42 2.81 -13.58 -16.26
N ALA A 43 3.52 -12.56 -16.75
CA ALA A 43 2.90 -11.41 -17.39
C ALA A 43 2.16 -11.72 -18.71
N ALA A 44 2.16 -12.98 -19.18
CA ALA A 44 1.40 -13.45 -20.33
C ALA A 44 0.28 -14.43 -19.92
N ALA A 45 -0.14 -14.39 -18.65
CA ALA A 45 -1.17 -15.26 -18.07
C ALA A 45 -0.83 -16.76 -18.09
N ARG A 46 0.44 -17.14 -18.23
CA ARG A 46 0.84 -18.56 -18.20
C ARG A 46 1.06 -18.99 -16.75
N PRO A 47 0.44 -20.10 -16.29
CA PRO A 47 0.64 -20.60 -14.95
C PRO A 47 2.11 -20.89 -14.65
N LEU A 48 2.55 -20.52 -13.45
CA LEU A 48 3.91 -20.75 -12.96
C LEU A 48 3.92 -21.77 -11.81
N ASN A 49 4.99 -22.55 -11.74
CA ASN A 49 5.26 -23.36 -10.55
C ASN A 49 5.72 -22.44 -9.40
N ALA A 50 4.95 -22.41 -8.32
CA ALA A 50 5.21 -21.54 -7.18
C ALA A 50 6.57 -21.81 -6.52
N ALA A 51 6.96 -23.08 -6.37
CA ALA A 51 8.22 -23.45 -5.72
C ALA A 51 9.44 -22.99 -6.53
N ASP A 52 9.40 -23.11 -7.86
CA ASP A 52 10.48 -22.67 -8.73
C ASP A 52 10.56 -21.13 -8.83
N LEU A 53 9.41 -20.45 -8.85
CA LEU A 53 9.35 -18.98 -8.77
C LEU A 53 9.97 -18.47 -7.46
N LEU A 54 9.51 -18.98 -6.32
CA LEU A 54 9.97 -18.53 -5.00
C LEU A 54 11.44 -18.87 -4.75
N ARG A 55 11.93 -20.02 -5.23
CA ARG A 55 13.35 -20.38 -5.14
C ARG A 55 14.24 -19.42 -5.93
N ARG A 56 13.82 -19.01 -7.14
CA ARG A 56 14.52 -18.00 -7.93
C ARG A 56 14.48 -16.64 -7.23
N ALA A 57 13.32 -16.22 -6.74
CA ALA A 57 13.16 -14.95 -6.03
C ALA A 57 14.02 -14.88 -4.76
N ALA A 58 14.04 -15.93 -3.94
CA ALA A 58 14.83 -16.00 -2.71
C ALA A 58 16.35 -15.93 -2.94
N ALA A 59 16.82 -16.25 -4.15
CA ALA A 59 18.22 -16.16 -4.56
C ALA A 59 18.60 -14.81 -5.20
N SER A 60 17.62 -13.93 -5.43
CA SER A 60 17.86 -12.60 -6.02
C SER A 60 18.36 -11.59 -4.96
N PRO A 61 19.10 -10.55 -5.38
CA PRO A 61 19.51 -9.45 -4.49
C PRO A 61 18.33 -8.72 -3.82
N ALA A 62 17.21 -8.60 -4.56
CA ALA A 62 16.02 -7.91 -4.11
C ALA A 62 14.76 -8.60 -4.66
N VAL A 63 13.72 -8.67 -3.83
CA VAL A 63 12.37 -9.10 -4.19
C VAL A 63 11.42 -7.98 -3.81
N LEU A 64 10.66 -7.46 -4.77
CA LEU A 64 9.75 -6.34 -4.61
C LEU A 64 8.32 -6.86 -4.61
N LEU A 65 7.61 -6.68 -3.50
CA LEU A 65 6.23 -7.12 -3.32
C LEU A 65 5.32 -5.90 -3.39
N GLY A 66 4.53 -5.81 -4.46
CA GLY A 66 3.63 -4.67 -4.70
C GLY A 66 2.37 -4.72 -3.87
N GLU A 67 1.79 -3.56 -3.56
CA GLU A 67 0.51 -3.49 -2.87
C GLU A 67 -0.32 -2.24 -3.25
N ARG A 68 -1.61 -2.27 -2.91
CA ARG A 68 -2.50 -1.11 -2.87
C ARG A 68 -2.70 -0.78 -1.40
N HIS A 69 -2.38 0.45 -1.02
CA HIS A 69 -2.14 0.84 0.38
C HIS A 69 -3.30 0.55 1.34
N ASP A 70 -4.51 0.52 0.83
CA ASP A 70 -5.77 0.33 1.56
C ASP A 70 -6.39 -1.08 1.38
N ASN A 71 -5.72 -2.00 0.67
CA ASN A 71 -6.23 -3.35 0.42
C ASN A 71 -5.59 -4.37 1.39
N ALA A 72 -6.37 -4.83 2.36
CA ALA A 72 -5.94 -5.80 3.37
C ALA A 72 -5.42 -7.13 2.79
N ASP A 73 -5.98 -7.59 1.67
CA ASP A 73 -5.59 -8.86 1.04
C ASP A 73 -4.23 -8.77 0.36
N HIS A 74 -3.87 -7.60 -0.17
CA HIS A 74 -2.51 -7.35 -0.67
C HIS A 74 -1.49 -7.50 0.47
N HIS A 75 -1.76 -6.91 1.63
CA HIS A 75 -0.86 -6.99 2.80
C HIS A 75 -0.76 -8.42 3.38
N ARG A 76 -1.87 -9.17 3.39
CA ARG A 76 -1.87 -10.59 3.77
C ARG A 76 -1.03 -11.43 2.79
N TRP A 77 -1.16 -11.18 1.50
CA TRP A 77 -0.35 -11.81 0.47
C TRP A 77 1.13 -11.45 0.59
N GLN A 78 1.46 -10.19 0.90
CA GLN A 78 2.84 -9.77 1.15
C GLN A 78 3.46 -10.53 2.34
N LEU A 79 2.72 -10.67 3.45
CA LEU A 79 3.16 -11.46 4.59
C LEU A 79 3.38 -12.94 4.22
N HIS A 80 2.43 -13.55 3.48
CA HIS A 80 2.56 -14.94 3.04
C HIS A 80 3.80 -15.12 2.15
N SER A 81 3.99 -14.23 1.19
CA SER A 81 5.14 -14.24 0.27
C SER A 81 6.45 -14.06 1.01
N LEU A 82 6.52 -13.12 1.96
CA LEU A 82 7.68 -12.92 2.82
C LEU A 82 7.99 -14.18 3.65
N ALA A 83 6.99 -14.82 4.23
CA ALA A 83 7.16 -16.05 5.00
C ALA A 83 7.71 -17.20 4.13
N ALA A 84 7.19 -17.34 2.91
CA ALA A 84 7.67 -18.36 1.97
C ALA A 84 9.10 -18.10 1.49
N LEU A 85 9.45 -16.83 1.23
CA LEU A 85 10.83 -16.43 0.90
C LEU A 85 11.78 -16.68 2.07
N HIS A 86 11.35 -16.35 3.30
CA HIS A 86 12.15 -16.58 4.51
C HIS A 86 12.43 -18.06 4.77
N ALA A 87 11.47 -18.93 4.50
CA ALA A 87 11.65 -20.37 4.61
C ALA A 87 12.70 -20.93 3.62
N LEU A 88 12.91 -20.26 2.47
CA LEU A 88 13.90 -20.64 1.47
C LEU A 88 15.26 -19.96 1.67
N ASN A 89 15.26 -18.75 2.22
CA ASN A 89 16.44 -17.97 2.53
C ASN A 89 16.23 -17.24 3.86
N PRO A 90 16.89 -17.65 4.96
CA PRO A 90 16.73 -16.98 6.26
C PRO A 90 17.46 -15.63 6.33
N ASP A 91 18.39 -15.36 5.42
CA ASP A 91 19.22 -14.14 5.41
C ASP A 91 18.56 -13.00 4.62
N LEU A 92 17.39 -12.58 5.10
CA LEU A 92 16.62 -11.47 4.54
C LEU A 92 16.79 -10.18 5.35
N ALA A 93 16.52 -9.06 4.70
CA ALA A 93 16.10 -7.80 5.31
C ALA A 93 14.75 -7.39 4.72
N VAL A 94 13.89 -6.75 5.52
CA VAL A 94 12.57 -6.28 5.10
C VAL A 94 12.62 -4.79 4.86
N GLY A 95 12.58 -4.37 3.60
CA GLY A 95 12.50 -2.97 3.21
C GLY A 95 11.06 -2.49 3.21
N MET A 96 10.79 -1.30 3.73
CA MET A 96 9.45 -0.73 3.83
C MET A 96 9.40 0.69 3.28
N GLU A 97 8.58 0.91 2.23
CA GLU A 97 8.33 2.21 1.62
C GLU A 97 7.82 3.25 2.61
N MET A 98 7.06 2.80 3.61
CA MET A 98 6.27 3.66 4.49
C MET A 98 7.11 4.51 5.42
N PHE A 99 8.36 4.13 5.62
CA PHE A 99 9.24 4.77 6.58
C PHE A 99 10.30 5.64 5.89
N PRO A 100 10.37 6.95 6.20
CA PRO A 100 11.49 7.77 5.82
C PRO A 100 12.74 7.32 6.57
N ARG A 101 13.92 7.41 5.95
CA ARG A 101 15.19 7.02 6.55
C ARG A 101 15.51 7.72 7.87
N SER A 102 14.91 8.89 8.12
CA SER A 102 15.00 9.62 9.39
C SER A 102 14.47 8.81 10.59
N VAL A 103 13.57 7.85 10.39
CA VAL A 103 13.03 6.99 11.47
C VAL A 103 13.74 5.63 11.61
N GLN A 104 14.82 5.37 10.86
CA GLN A 104 15.57 4.11 10.97
C GLN A 104 15.96 3.74 12.42
N PRO A 105 16.42 4.68 13.28
CA PRO A 105 16.72 4.33 14.67
C PRO A 105 15.51 3.79 15.46
N VAL A 106 14.29 4.20 15.10
CA VAL A 106 13.05 3.68 15.73
C VAL A 106 12.81 2.23 15.29
N LEU A 107 13.03 1.93 14.00
CA LEU A 107 12.89 0.58 13.44
C LEU A 107 13.93 -0.39 14.01
N ASP A 108 15.15 0.09 14.27
CA ASP A 108 16.22 -0.70 14.89
C ASP A 108 15.82 -1.12 16.31
N ARG A 109 15.29 -0.19 17.11
CA ARG A 109 14.77 -0.49 18.46
C ARG A 109 13.55 -1.39 18.45
N TRP A 110 12.64 -1.22 17.48
CA TRP A 110 11.52 -2.14 17.26
C TRP A 110 12.01 -3.56 17.00
N SER A 111 12.96 -3.72 16.08
CA SER A 111 13.54 -5.01 15.72
C SER A 111 14.28 -5.65 16.89
N ALA A 112 14.93 -4.84 17.74
CA ALA A 112 15.55 -5.28 18.99
C ALA A 112 14.55 -5.60 20.13
N GLY A 113 13.26 -5.40 19.88
CA GLY A 113 12.19 -5.70 20.81
C GLY A 113 12.00 -4.71 21.96
N GLN A 114 12.53 -3.49 21.80
CA GLN A 114 12.56 -2.45 22.84
C GLN A 114 11.31 -1.56 22.83
N LEU A 115 10.46 -1.68 21.82
CA LEU A 115 9.24 -0.89 21.66
C LEU A 115 8.00 -1.78 21.65
N THR A 116 6.92 -1.28 22.24
CA THR A 116 5.54 -1.73 21.99
C THR A 116 5.04 -1.20 20.65
N GLU A 117 3.93 -1.75 20.13
CA GLU A 117 3.29 -1.25 18.91
C GLU A 117 2.89 0.23 19.03
N ALA A 118 2.32 0.62 20.18
CA ALA A 118 1.91 2.01 20.42
C ALA A 118 3.11 2.99 20.41
N GLU A 119 4.27 2.56 20.92
CA GLU A 119 5.50 3.36 20.89
C GLU A 119 6.08 3.43 19.49
N LEU A 120 6.11 2.32 18.75
CA LEU A 120 6.50 2.31 17.34
C LEU A 120 5.68 3.33 16.54
N LEU A 121 4.35 3.23 16.57
CA LEU A 121 3.48 4.09 15.76
C LEU A 121 3.60 5.57 16.14
N ARG A 122 3.79 5.87 17.42
CA ARG A 122 3.99 7.24 17.91
C ARG A 122 5.34 7.80 17.46
N GLU A 123 6.41 7.03 17.62
CA GLU A 123 7.78 7.52 17.37
C GLU A 123 8.15 7.53 15.90
N THR A 124 7.52 6.71 15.06
CA THR A 124 7.58 6.86 13.60
C THR A 124 6.62 7.92 13.07
N ASN A 125 5.79 8.53 13.94
CA ASN A 125 4.73 9.45 13.57
C ASN A 125 3.83 8.89 12.43
N TRP A 126 3.40 7.63 12.59
CA TRP A 126 2.71 6.86 11.56
C TRP A 126 1.53 7.59 10.88
N PRO A 127 0.63 8.30 11.61
CA PRO A 127 -0.48 9.01 10.97
C PRO A 127 -0.03 10.12 10.02
N LYS A 128 1.08 10.79 10.32
CA LYS A 128 1.64 11.87 9.49
C LYS A 128 2.48 11.33 8.35
N VAL A 129 3.30 10.33 8.63
CA VAL A 129 4.29 9.79 7.69
C VAL A 129 3.62 8.95 6.61
N TRP A 130 2.72 8.05 7.01
CA TRP A 130 2.10 7.10 6.10
C TRP A 130 0.61 7.34 5.95
N GLY A 131 -0.09 7.47 7.07
CA GLY A 131 -1.52 7.69 7.11
C GLY A 131 -2.29 6.38 7.20
N TYR A 132 -2.02 5.37 6.36
CA TYR A 132 -2.83 4.13 6.22
C TYR A 132 -3.05 3.35 7.53
N ASP A 133 -4.06 2.47 7.60
CA ASP A 133 -4.32 1.70 8.81
C ASP A 133 -3.11 0.82 9.14
N ALA A 134 -2.53 1.04 10.32
CA ALA A 134 -1.36 0.31 10.77
C ALA A 134 -1.60 -1.20 10.83
N ARG A 135 -2.85 -1.66 11.01
CA ARG A 135 -3.21 -3.08 11.09
C ARG A 135 -2.88 -3.86 9.81
N PHE A 136 -2.75 -3.17 8.67
CA PHE A 136 -2.30 -3.79 7.43
C PHE A 136 -0.81 -4.15 7.47
N TYR A 137 0.01 -3.31 8.11
CA TYR A 137 1.47 -3.43 8.09
C TYR A 137 2.06 -4.10 9.33
N LEU A 138 1.37 -3.99 10.48
CA LEU A 138 1.81 -4.57 11.75
C LEU A 138 2.13 -6.07 11.64
N PRO A 139 1.32 -6.93 10.97
CA PRO A 139 1.66 -8.34 10.82
C PRO A 139 3.02 -8.59 10.16
N ILE A 140 3.40 -7.79 9.15
CA ILE A 140 4.71 -7.86 8.49
C ILE A 140 5.82 -7.43 9.46
N LEU A 141 5.61 -6.33 10.19
CA LEU A 141 6.55 -5.83 11.20
C LEU A 141 6.77 -6.83 12.35
N HIS A 142 5.72 -7.50 12.79
CA HIS A 142 5.80 -8.57 13.79
C HIS A 142 6.54 -9.77 13.24
N PHE A 143 6.25 -10.20 12.01
CA PHE A 143 6.96 -11.30 11.36
C PHE A 143 8.46 -11.02 11.29
N ALA A 144 8.86 -9.81 10.87
CA ALA A 144 10.26 -9.41 10.83
C ALA A 144 10.91 -9.48 12.22
N ARG A 145 10.26 -8.92 13.25
CA ARG A 145 10.75 -8.95 14.64
C ARG A 145 10.88 -10.37 15.19
N MET A 146 9.87 -11.22 15.02
CA MET A 146 9.87 -12.61 15.51
C MET A 146 10.99 -13.44 14.88
N ASN A 147 11.29 -13.20 13.60
CA ASN A 147 12.35 -13.89 12.87
C ASN A 147 13.68 -13.14 12.88
N ARG A 148 13.80 -12.07 13.67
CA ARG A 148 15.02 -11.23 13.81
C ARG A 148 15.54 -10.70 12.47
N LEU A 149 14.63 -10.39 11.55
CA LEU A 149 14.95 -9.77 10.27
C LEU A 149 15.10 -8.26 10.47
N PRO A 150 16.18 -7.62 9.97
CA PRO A 150 16.29 -6.17 9.96
C PRO A 150 15.15 -5.54 9.19
N VAL A 151 14.51 -4.52 9.76
CA VAL A 151 13.53 -3.67 9.06
C VAL A 151 14.23 -2.40 8.59
N VAL A 152 14.16 -2.11 7.30
CA VAL A 152 14.87 -0.99 6.65
C VAL A 152 13.87 0.05 6.16
N ALA A 153 14.02 1.28 6.62
CA ALA A 153 13.34 2.45 6.07
C ALA A 153 13.90 2.75 4.68
N LEU A 154 13.06 2.61 3.65
CA LEU A 154 13.49 2.80 2.27
C LEU A 154 13.44 4.25 1.84
N ASN A 155 12.60 5.07 2.47
CA ASN A 155 12.15 6.30 1.86
C ASN A 155 12.86 7.56 2.36
N VAL A 156 12.38 8.71 1.91
CA VAL A 156 12.72 10.05 2.37
C VAL A 156 11.51 10.73 2.96
N ASP A 157 11.72 11.84 3.67
CA ASP A 157 10.63 12.65 4.17
C ASP A 157 9.79 13.24 3.01
N ARG A 158 8.46 13.22 3.14
CA ARG A 158 7.53 13.74 2.10
C ARG A 158 7.80 15.20 1.73
N GLY A 159 8.46 15.96 2.60
CA GLY A 159 8.89 17.32 2.35
C GLY A 159 9.85 17.43 1.16
N LEU A 160 10.78 16.49 1.01
CA LEU A 160 11.74 16.45 -0.11
C LEU A 160 11.04 16.19 -1.44
N VAL A 161 10.14 15.20 -1.47
CA VAL A 161 9.34 14.87 -2.66
C VAL A 161 8.45 16.06 -3.06
N SER A 162 7.79 16.69 -2.08
CA SER A 162 6.93 17.85 -2.31
C SER A 162 7.71 19.07 -2.81
N ARG A 163 8.91 19.30 -2.28
CA ARG A 163 9.79 20.37 -2.75
C ARG A 163 10.25 20.10 -4.18
N THR A 164 10.61 18.86 -4.49
CA THR A 164 10.99 18.45 -5.86
C THR A 164 9.85 18.71 -6.85
N ALA A 165 8.62 18.34 -6.50
CA ALA A 165 7.45 18.62 -7.34
C ALA A 165 7.20 20.13 -7.58
N ARG A 166 7.57 20.99 -6.62
CA ARG A 166 7.39 22.45 -6.71
C ARG A 166 8.55 23.16 -7.42
N GLU A 167 9.77 22.84 -7.03
CA GLU A 167 11.00 23.60 -7.36
C GLU A 167 11.88 22.87 -8.37
N GLY A 168 11.76 21.55 -8.46
CA GLY A 168 12.58 20.67 -9.30
C GLY A 168 13.82 20.17 -8.58
N TRP A 169 14.33 19.01 -8.99
CA TRP A 169 15.41 18.31 -8.28
C TRP A 169 16.72 19.10 -8.31
N ALA A 170 17.02 19.71 -9.46
CA ALA A 170 18.20 20.56 -9.62
C ALA A 170 18.22 21.76 -8.67
N ALA A 171 17.05 22.21 -8.19
CA ALA A 171 16.93 23.33 -7.25
C ALA A 171 17.11 22.90 -5.77
N VAL A 172 17.08 21.60 -5.47
CA VAL A 172 17.28 21.10 -4.10
C VAL A 172 18.79 21.00 -3.80
N PRO A 173 19.32 21.76 -2.83
CA PRO A 173 20.74 21.71 -2.46
C PRO A 173 21.16 20.33 -1.97
N ALA A 174 22.39 19.90 -2.30
CA ALA A 174 22.86 18.54 -2.03
C ALA A 174 22.76 18.10 -0.56
N ASN A 175 22.98 19.01 0.38
CA ASN A 175 22.87 18.76 1.82
C ASN A 175 21.41 18.57 2.31
N GLU A 176 20.42 18.94 1.49
CA GLU A 176 18.99 18.81 1.80
C GLU A 176 18.34 17.64 1.06
N ARG A 177 19.11 16.85 0.30
CA ARG A 177 18.64 15.71 -0.49
C ARG A 177 18.47 14.41 0.31
N GLU A 178 18.66 14.44 1.62
CA GLU A 178 18.57 13.25 2.49
C GLU A 178 19.46 12.07 2.03
N GLY A 179 20.58 12.39 1.38
CA GLY A 179 21.52 11.42 0.82
C GLY A 179 21.05 10.75 -0.48
N VAL A 180 19.97 11.23 -1.09
CA VAL A 180 19.47 10.71 -2.39
C VAL A 180 20.33 11.23 -3.53
N GLY A 181 20.83 10.32 -4.35
CA GLY A 181 21.57 10.63 -5.58
C GLY A 181 20.66 11.05 -6.73
N ASP A 182 21.26 11.36 -7.88
CA ASP A 182 20.48 11.72 -9.07
C ASP A 182 19.74 10.49 -9.62
N PRO A 183 18.41 10.58 -9.86
CA PRO A 183 17.65 9.49 -10.46
C PRO A 183 18.09 9.22 -11.90
N ALA A 184 18.04 7.95 -12.30
CA ALA A 184 18.12 7.59 -13.71
C ALA A 184 16.93 8.20 -14.47
N PRO A 185 17.12 8.68 -15.71
CA PRO A 185 16.02 9.21 -16.52
C PRO A 185 14.89 8.20 -16.65
N PRO A 186 13.62 8.60 -16.44
CA PRO A 186 12.50 7.68 -16.50
C PRO A 186 12.27 7.22 -17.95
N PRO A 187 11.94 5.95 -18.20
CA PRO A 187 11.61 5.50 -19.54
C PRO A 187 10.28 6.09 -20.01
N ALA A 188 10.06 6.09 -21.33
CA ALA A 188 8.85 6.65 -21.94
C ALA A 188 7.57 5.94 -21.47
N SER A 189 7.65 4.62 -21.24
CA SER A 189 6.58 3.80 -20.64
C SER A 189 6.17 4.32 -19.27
N TYR A 190 7.13 4.70 -18.43
CA TYR A 190 6.83 5.22 -17.10
C TYR A 190 6.07 6.53 -17.18
N THR A 191 6.59 7.43 -18.03
CA THR A 191 5.99 8.75 -18.24
C THR A 191 4.55 8.62 -18.74
N GLU A 192 4.27 7.70 -19.65
CA GLU A 192 2.91 7.45 -20.11
C GLU A 192 1.99 6.93 -19.00
N ARG A 193 2.45 5.97 -18.19
CA ARG A 193 1.66 5.49 -17.04
C ARG A 193 1.41 6.59 -16.01
N LEU A 194 2.43 7.39 -15.68
CA LEU A 194 2.29 8.51 -14.75
C LEU A 194 1.33 9.59 -15.26
N ARG A 195 1.21 9.77 -16.58
CA ARG A 195 0.20 10.64 -17.18
C ARG A 195 -1.22 10.15 -16.91
N GLN A 196 -1.44 8.84 -17.03
CA GLN A 196 -2.74 8.22 -16.73
C GLN A 196 -3.07 8.32 -15.24
N VAL A 197 -2.08 8.06 -14.36
CA VAL A 197 -2.22 8.24 -12.91
C VAL A 197 -2.59 9.68 -12.57
N MET A 198 -1.89 10.68 -13.15
CA MET A 198 -2.21 12.09 -12.93
C MET A 198 -3.63 12.44 -13.42
N ALA A 199 -4.04 11.92 -14.58
CA ALA A 199 -5.37 12.17 -15.13
C ALA A 199 -6.50 11.59 -14.24
N ALA A 200 -6.27 10.42 -13.64
CA ALA A 200 -7.23 9.75 -12.77
C ALA A 200 -7.49 10.49 -11.45
N HIS A 201 -6.59 11.39 -11.01
CA HIS A 201 -6.75 12.18 -9.78
C HIS A 201 -7.57 13.49 -9.97
N GLY A 202 -8.09 13.74 -11.17
CA GLY A 202 -9.00 14.85 -11.48
C GLY A 202 -8.38 16.25 -11.49
N PRO A 203 -9.03 17.24 -12.13
CA PRO A 203 -8.54 18.64 -12.20
C PRO A 203 -8.67 19.44 -10.89
N GLY A 204 -9.25 18.85 -9.83
CA GLY A 204 -9.51 19.50 -8.54
C GLY A 204 -8.31 19.59 -7.60
N GLU A 205 -7.34 18.68 -7.72
CA GLU A 205 -6.03 18.87 -7.09
C GLU A 205 -5.18 19.75 -8.04
N ARG A 206 -5.19 21.07 -7.85
CA ARG A 206 -4.13 21.92 -8.42
C ARG A 206 -2.82 21.59 -7.71
N ARG A 207 -2.22 20.46 -8.07
CA ARG A 207 -0.86 20.07 -7.66
C ARG A 207 0.07 21.16 -8.19
N SER A 208 0.84 21.76 -7.29
CA SER A 208 1.83 22.76 -7.67
C SER A 208 2.93 22.10 -8.50
N GLY A 209 3.00 22.40 -9.79
CA GLY A 209 4.07 21.91 -10.67
C GLY A 209 3.58 21.52 -12.06
N SER A 210 4.50 21.37 -13.01
CA SER A 210 4.17 20.80 -14.32
C SER A 210 4.18 19.28 -14.26
N PHE A 211 3.64 18.62 -15.29
CA PHE A 211 3.68 17.16 -15.42
C PHE A 211 5.12 16.61 -15.33
N GLU A 212 6.08 17.33 -15.89
CA GLU A 212 7.51 16.99 -15.81
C GLU A 212 8.02 16.99 -14.37
N ARG A 213 7.61 17.97 -13.54
CA ARG A 213 7.98 18.02 -12.12
C ARG A 213 7.34 16.90 -11.31
N PHE A 214 6.13 16.47 -11.68
CA PHE A 214 5.51 15.30 -11.07
C PHE A 214 6.32 14.03 -11.36
N VAL A 215 6.71 13.83 -12.63
CA VAL A 215 7.56 12.69 -13.03
C VAL A 215 8.92 12.74 -12.32
N GLU A 216 9.52 13.92 -12.21
CA GLU A 216 10.78 14.13 -11.48
C GLU A 216 10.63 13.75 -9.99
N ALA A 217 9.54 14.19 -9.34
CA ALA A 217 9.27 13.85 -7.95
C ALA A 217 9.06 12.35 -7.73
N GLN A 218 8.35 11.66 -8.64
CA GLN A 218 8.21 10.20 -8.61
C GLN A 218 9.56 9.50 -8.80
N SER A 219 10.39 10.00 -9.71
CA SER A 219 11.73 9.44 -9.97
C SER A 219 12.67 9.59 -8.77
N VAL A 220 12.63 10.72 -8.06
CA VAL A 220 13.36 10.91 -6.79
C VAL A 220 12.86 9.96 -5.72
N TRP A 221 11.55 9.74 -5.66
CA TRP A 221 10.93 8.81 -4.72
C TRP A 221 11.42 7.38 -4.95
N ASP A 222 11.38 6.90 -6.19
CA ASP A 222 11.88 5.58 -6.58
C ASP A 222 13.38 5.44 -6.33
N ARG A 223 14.15 6.50 -6.64
CA ARG A 223 15.60 6.52 -6.45
C ARG A 223 15.97 6.34 -4.98
N ALA A 224 15.28 7.06 -4.09
CA ALA A 224 15.49 6.96 -2.66
C ALA A 224 15.33 5.51 -2.15
N MET A 225 14.26 4.84 -2.58
CA MET A 225 13.97 3.46 -2.21
C MET A 225 14.99 2.48 -2.80
N ALA A 226 15.31 2.62 -4.09
CA ALA A 226 16.28 1.78 -4.78
C ALA A 226 17.69 1.89 -4.16
N GLU A 227 18.11 3.09 -3.75
CA GLU A 227 19.39 3.30 -3.09
C GLU A 227 19.48 2.56 -1.76
N ARG A 228 18.43 2.63 -0.92
CA ARG A 228 18.41 1.91 0.36
C ARG A 228 18.36 0.40 0.20
N ILE A 229 17.62 -0.10 -0.79
CA ILE A 229 17.64 -1.53 -1.15
C ILE A 229 19.05 -1.95 -1.57
N ALA A 230 19.66 -1.24 -2.51
CA ALA A 230 20.97 -1.59 -3.05
C ALA A 230 22.11 -1.45 -2.02
N GLU A 231 22.05 -0.41 -1.19
CA GLU A 231 22.98 -0.19 -0.07
C GLU A 231 22.91 -1.34 0.94
N THR A 232 21.70 -1.69 1.38
CA THR A 232 21.48 -2.78 2.35
C THR A 232 22.03 -4.09 1.81
N HIS A 233 21.73 -4.43 0.55
CA HIS A 233 22.23 -5.64 -0.08
C HIS A 233 23.77 -5.64 -0.15
N ARG A 234 24.39 -4.53 -0.61
CA ARG A 234 25.87 -4.45 -0.72
C ARG A 234 26.59 -4.53 0.63
N GLN A 235 26.03 -3.95 1.67
CA GLN A 235 26.66 -3.91 3.00
C GLN A 235 26.51 -5.23 3.76
N THR A 236 25.38 -5.93 3.58
CA THR A 236 25.04 -7.09 4.41
C THR A 236 25.02 -8.41 3.65
N ASN A 237 25.07 -8.37 2.32
CA ASN A 237 24.83 -9.49 1.40
C ASN A 237 23.46 -10.17 1.57
N ARG A 238 22.53 -9.56 2.34
CA ARG A 238 21.16 -10.06 2.52
C ARG A 238 20.31 -9.81 1.28
N THR A 239 19.38 -10.70 1.00
CA THR A 239 18.29 -10.41 0.04
C THR A 239 17.33 -9.43 0.69
N VAL A 240 17.02 -8.33 0.00
CA VAL A 240 16.06 -7.34 0.49
C VAL A 240 14.68 -7.66 -0.07
N VAL A 241 13.75 -8.03 0.80
CA VAL A 241 12.32 -8.14 0.44
C VAL A 241 11.66 -6.80 0.73
N ALA A 242 11.31 -6.05 -0.31
CA ALA A 242 10.76 -4.71 -0.22
C ALA A 242 9.23 -4.71 -0.35
N ILE A 243 8.55 -4.10 0.62
CA ILE A 243 7.11 -3.84 0.64
C ILE A 243 6.89 -2.45 0.05
N LEU A 244 6.29 -2.40 -1.14
CA LEU A 244 6.21 -1.18 -1.97
C LEU A 244 4.80 -1.06 -2.59
N GLY A 245 4.30 0.17 -2.77
CA GLY A 245 3.13 0.46 -3.59
C GLY A 245 3.36 0.00 -5.02
N GLN A 246 2.37 -0.68 -5.61
CA GLN A 246 2.53 -1.33 -6.92
C GLN A 246 2.91 -0.33 -8.03
N GLY A 247 2.45 0.93 -7.96
CA GLY A 247 2.78 1.97 -8.93
C GLY A 247 4.29 2.27 -9.06
N HIS A 248 5.07 1.98 -8.02
CA HIS A 248 6.53 2.15 -7.99
C HIS A 248 7.29 0.98 -8.63
N ILE A 249 6.64 -0.15 -8.91
CA ILE A 249 7.31 -1.37 -9.40
C ILE A 249 6.68 -1.98 -10.64
N GLU A 250 5.41 -1.66 -10.92
CA GLU A 250 4.69 -2.09 -12.13
C GLU A 250 5.43 -1.67 -13.40
N GLY A 251 5.47 -2.58 -14.38
CA GLY A 251 6.16 -2.35 -15.65
C GLY A 251 7.68 -2.28 -15.53
N ARG A 252 8.23 -2.50 -14.33
CA ARG A 252 9.64 -2.33 -13.98
C ARG A 252 10.20 -0.92 -14.14
N ASP A 253 9.36 0.10 -14.34
CA ASP A 253 9.89 1.41 -14.73
C ASP A 253 10.29 2.34 -13.56
N GLY A 254 9.85 2.04 -12.33
CA GLY A 254 10.17 2.84 -11.14
C GLY A 254 11.39 2.29 -10.38
N VAL A 255 11.19 1.77 -9.18
CA VAL A 255 12.25 1.19 -8.33
C VAL A 255 13.10 0.13 -9.06
N PRO A 256 12.54 -0.83 -9.85
CA PRO A 256 13.37 -1.79 -10.59
C PRO A 256 14.31 -1.14 -11.61
N HIS A 257 13.87 -0.07 -12.28
CA HIS A 257 14.70 0.71 -13.22
C HIS A 257 15.84 1.41 -12.49
N GLN A 258 15.55 2.06 -11.36
CA GLN A 258 16.56 2.71 -10.52
C GLN A 258 17.54 1.69 -9.92
N LEU A 259 17.07 0.49 -9.54
CA LEU A 259 17.93 -0.61 -9.09
C LEU A 259 18.88 -1.09 -10.19
N ALA A 260 18.37 -1.22 -11.42
CA ALA A 260 19.18 -1.62 -12.57
C ALA A 260 20.29 -0.60 -12.88
N ASP A 261 19.98 0.70 -12.77
CA ASP A 261 20.96 1.80 -12.86
C ASP A 261 22.03 1.71 -11.77
N LEU A 262 21.63 1.37 -10.54
CA LEU A 262 22.51 1.12 -9.40
C LEU A 262 23.29 -0.21 -9.46
N GLY A 263 23.17 -0.96 -10.57
CA GLY A 263 23.86 -2.23 -10.81
C GLY A 263 23.14 -3.48 -10.29
N ILE A 264 21.97 -3.36 -9.66
CA ILE A 264 21.14 -4.47 -9.19
C ILE A 264 20.11 -4.83 -10.28
N ARG A 265 20.56 -5.57 -11.30
CA ARG A 265 19.72 -5.90 -12.48
C ARG A 265 18.77 -7.09 -12.27
N ASN A 266 19.04 -7.93 -11.28
CA ASN A 266 18.33 -9.19 -11.05
C ASN A 266 17.28 -9.09 -9.93
N SER A 267 16.64 -7.92 -9.75
CA SER A 267 15.51 -7.79 -8.83
C SER A 267 14.27 -8.53 -9.37
N VAL A 268 13.50 -9.16 -8.48
CA VAL A 268 12.24 -9.84 -8.83
C VAL A 268 11.06 -8.98 -8.42
N VAL A 269 10.10 -8.76 -9.30
CA VAL A 269 8.84 -8.01 -9.07
C VAL A 269 7.69 -9.00 -9.01
N LEU A 270 7.01 -9.04 -7.87
CA LEU A 270 5.81 -9.84 -7.64
C LEU A 270 4.64 -8.92 -7.31
N LEU A 271 3.48 -9.17 -7.91
CA LEU A 271 2.27 -8.38 -7.67
C LEU A 271 1.08 -9.25 -7.27
N PRO A 272 0.18 -8.76 -6.42
CA PRO A 272 -1.16 -9.32 -6.28
C PRO A 272 -1.99 -9.01 -7.54
N TRP A 273 -2.91 -9.91 -7.86
CA TRP A 273 -3.85 -9.78 -8.98
C TRP A 273 -5.27 -9.97 -8.45
N ASP A 274 -5.99 -8.87 -8.26
CA ASP A 274 -7.38 -8.90 -7.85
C ASP A 274 -8.26 -9.51 -8.96
N GLU A 275 -9.32 -10.22 -8.57
CA GLU A 275 -10.23 -10.91 -9.51
C GLU A 275 -10.92 -9.96 -10.50
N ASP A 276 -11.17 -8.71 -10.09
CA ASP A 276 -11.78 -7.67 -10.93
C ASP A 276 -10.79 -6.97 -11.86
N ARG A 277 -9.48 -7.26 -11.75
CA ARG A 277 -8.45 -6.65 -12.58
C ARG A 277 -8.50 -7.20 -14.01
N PRO A 278 -8.62 -6.34 -15.05
CA PRO A 278 -8.74 -6.78 -16.44
C PRO A 278 -7.51 -7.55 -16.93
N CYS A 279 -7.71 -8.73 -17.50
CA CYS A 279 -6.64 -9.56 -18.08
C CYS A 279 -5.83 -8.85 -19.18
N ALA A 280 -6.39 -7.82 -19.82
CA ALA A 280 -5.69 -7.01 -20.81
C ALA A 280 -4.51 -6.21 -20.22
N GLU A 281 -4.47 -6.03 -18.90
CA GLU A 281 -3.33 -5.40 -18.20
C GLU A 281 -2.13 -6.35 -18.06
N LEU A 282 -2.28 -7.66 -18.30
CA LEU A 282 -1.16 -8.60 -18.44
C LEU A 282 -0.48 -8.40 -19.80
N ASP A 283 0.27 -7.30 -19.91
CA ASP A 283 0.88 -6.80 -21.14
C ASP A 283 2.26 -7.41 -21.47
N GLY A 284 2.66 -8.46 -20.74
CA GLY A 284 3.99 -9.06 -20.85
C GLY A 284 5.11 -8.32 -20.09
N ARG A 285 4.82 -7.19 -19.43
CA ARG A 285 5.83 -6.38 -18.72
C ARG A 285 5.45 -5.99 -17.29
N ILE A 286 4.19 -6.16 -16.90
CA ILE A 286 3.66 -5.68 -15.62
C ILE A 286 4.49 -6.12 -14.39
N ALA A 287 4.98 -7.36 -14.37
CA ALA A 287 5.79 -7.96 -13.30
C ALA A 287 6.53 -9.22 -13.79
N ASP A 288 7.43 -9.79 -12.97
CA ASP A 288 7.99 -11.12 -13.25
C ASP A 288 6.96 -12.23 -13.02
N ALA A 289 6.09 -12.04 -12.03
CA ALA A 289 4.93 -12.89 -11.77
C ALA A 289 3.84 -12.13 -11.01
N VAL A 290 2.61 -12.61 -11.17
CA VAL A 290 1.42 -12.12 -10.47
C VAL A 290 0.75 -13.27 -9.72
N TYR A 291 0.09 -12.96 -8.61
CA TYR A 291 -0.62 -13.94 -7.78
C TYR A 291 -2.11 -13.63 -7.70
N GLY A 292 -2.95 -14.58 -8.10
CA GLY A 292 -4.39 -14.42 -8.09
C GLY A 292 -4.93 -14.34 -6.66
N LEU A 293 -5.62 -13.24 -6.35
CA LEU A 293 -6.46 -13.10 -5.18
C LEU A 293 -7.91 -13.33 -5.59
N GLY A 294 -8.68 -14.03 -4.75
CA GLY A 294 -10.13 -14.16 -4.97
C GLY A 294 -10.86 -12.88 -4.56
N GLU A 295 -12.19 -12.89 -4.71
CA GLU A 295 -13.05 -11.85 -4.16
C GLU A 295 -12.64 -11.44 -2.74
N SER A 296 -12.38 -10.15 -2.56
CA SER A 296 -12.00 -9.62 -1.25
C SER A 296 -13.20 -9.68 -0.31
N GLU A 297 -13.11 -10.52 0.72
CA GLU A 297 -14.08 -10.53 1.82
C GLU A 297 -13.79 -9.42 2.86
N ALA A 298 -12.65 -8.73 2.74
CA ALA A 298 -12.31 -7.64 3.64
C ALA A 298 -13.19 -6.42 3.31
N PRO A 299 -13.80 -5.75 4.30
CA PRO A 299 -14.33 -4.43 4.05
C PRO A 299 -13.18 -3.57 3.53
N ALA A 300 -13.35 -2.94 2.36
CA ALA A 300 -12.46 -1.87 1.91
C ALA A 300 -12.21 -0.93 3.09
N GLU A 301 -10.97 -0.45 3.29
CA GLU A 301 -10.66 0.50 4.36
C GLU A 301 -11.77 1.57 4.35
N THR A 302 -12.58 1.66 5.42
CA THR A 302 -13.73 2.58 5.43
C THR A 302 -13.20 3.95 5.05
N PRO A 303 -13.69 4.58 3.95
CA PRO A 303 -13.07 5.78 3.45
C PRO A 303 -12.91 6.77 4.58
N ARG A 304 -11.66 7.21 4.75
CA ARG A 304 -11.30 8.02 5.90
C ARG A 304 -12.15 9.28 5.88
N PRO A 305 -12.80 9.64 7.01
CA PRO A 305 -13.51 10.90 7.09
C PRO A 305 -12.58 12.04 6.67
N ARG A 306 -13.04 12.88 5.74
CA ARG A 306 -12.34 14.09 5.31
C ARG A 306 -13.23 15.28 5.60
N LEU A 307 -12.60 16.36 6.06
CA LEU A 307 -13.31 17.61 6.29
C LEU A 307 -13.51 18.39 4.97
N GLY A 308 -12.57 18.26 4.01
CA GLY A 308 -12.61 18.98 2.74
C GLY A 308 -12.09 20.42 2.85
N VAL A 309 -10.96 20.60 3.53
CA VAL A 309 -10.27 21.88 3.67
C VAL A 309 -8.81 21.76 3.27
N MET A 310 -8.26 22.81 2.66
CA MET A 310 -6.82 23.03 2.60
C MET A 310 -6.40 23.89 3.79
N LEU A 311 -5.35 23.47 4.45
CA LEU A 311 -4.86 24.06 5.69
C LEU A 311 -3.51 24.74 5.47
N GLU A 312 -3.27 25.82 6.18
CA GLU A 312 -1.96 26.47 6.30
C GLU A 312 -1.65 26.83 7.77
N PRO A 313 -0.38 26.91 8.16
CA PRO A 313 0.00 27.28 9.52
C PRO A 313 -0.56 28.65 9.91
N GLY A 314 -1.10 28.76 11.12
CA GLY A 314 -1.54 30.01 11.73
C GLY A 314 -0.84 30.27 13.07
N PRO A 315 -0.87 31.50 13.58
CA PRO A 315 -0.16 31.88 14.80
C PRO A 315 -0.68 31.19 16.07
N ASP A 316 -1.98 30.88 16.14
CA ASP A 316 -2.63 30.25 17.31
C ASP A 316 -3.47 29.01 16.93
N GLY A 317 -3.15 28.38 15.81
CA GLY A 317 -3.92 27.25 15.27
C GLY A 317 -3.68 27.05 13.78
N VAL A 318 -4.67 26.53 13.08
CA VAL A 318 -4.53 26.18 11.67
C VAL A 318 -5.52 26.96 10.83
N ARG A 319 -5.03 27.70 9.84
CA ARG A 319 -5.85 28.53 8.98
C ARG A 319 -6.41 27.72 7.82
N VAL A 320 -7.69 27.90 7.54
CA VAL A 320 -8.36 27.35 6.36
C VAL A 320 -8.00 28.22 5.16
N ARG A 321 -7.18 27.68 4.27
CA ARG A 321 -6.80 28.34 3.01
C ARG A 321 -7.95 28.29 2.00
N SER A 322 -8.60 27.13 1.88
CA SER A 322 -9.77 26.95 1.02
C SER A 322 -10.65 25.81 1.53
N VAL A 323 -11.92 25.85 1.14
CA VAL A 323 -12.92 24.84 1.44
C VAL A 323 -13.40 24.24 0.12
N THR A 324 -13.42 22.92 0.03
CA THR A 324 -13.92 22.20 -1.14
C THR A 324 -15.44 22.29 -1.17
N GLU A 325 -16.02 22.64 -2.31
CA GLU A 325 -17.47 22.65 -2.50
C GLU A 325 -18.07 21.25 -2.28
N GLY A 326 -19.27 21.15 -1.73
CA GLY A 326 -19.91 19.87 -1.39
C GLY A 326 -19.32 19.13 -0.18
N SER A 327 -18.23 19.62 0.41
CA SER A 327 -17.56 18.95 1.53
C SER A 327 -18.28 19.08 2.88
N VAL A 328 -17.85 18.24 3.85
CA VAL A 328 -18.27 18.34 5.25
C VAL A 328 -17.98 19.73 5.84
N ALA A 329 -16.85 20.36 5.47
CA ALA A 329 -16.52 21.71 5.89
C ALA A 329 -17.47 22.76 5.32
N ALA A 330 -17.76 22.67 4.03
CA ALA A 330 -18.71 23.58 3.39
C ALA A 330 -20.09 23.48 4.07
N ALA A 331 -20.56 22.26 4.31
CA ALA A 331 -21.81 22.01 5.02
C ALA A 331 -21.79 22.49 6.49
N ALA A 332 -20.62 22.48 7.14
CA ALA A 332 -20.43 22.99 8.50
C ALA A 332 -20.34 24.52 8.57
N GLY A 333 -20.28 25.21 7.42
CA GLY A 333 -20.12 26.67 7.35
C GLY A 333 -18.69 27.15 7.62
N LEU A 334 -17.68 26.29 7.45
CA LEU A 334 -16.27 26.71 7.41
C LEU A 334 -16.04 27.56 6.16
N THR A 335 -15.21 28.59 6.31
CA THR A 335 -14.86 29.50 5.21
C THR A 335 -13.34 29.71 5.14
N ALA A 336 -12.84 30.04 3.94
CA ALA A 336 -11.47 30.47 3.79
C ALA A 336 -11.18 31.67 4.71
N GLY A 337 -10.05 31.63 5.41
CA GLY A 337 -9.66 32.61 6.42
C GLY A 337 -9.95 32.17 7.87
N ASP A 338 -10.83 31.18 8.10
CA ASP A 338 -11.11 30.65 9.44
C ASP A 338 -9.82 30.10 10.08
N LEU A 339 -9.56 30.47 11.33
CA LEU A 339 -8.45 29.91 12.11
C LEU A 339 -9.01 28.87 13.09
N VAL A 340 -8.83 27.58 12.78
CA VAL A 340 -9.26 26.47 13.65
C VAL A 340 -8.32 26.39 14.84
N VAL A 341 -8.87 26.52 16.05
CA VAL A 341 -8.11 26.54 17.31
C VAL A 341 -8.44 25.36 18.24
N ALA A 342 -9.59 24.70 18.03
CA ALA A 342 -9.91 23.45 18.72
C ALA A 342 -10.82 22.55 17.87
N ALA A 343 -10.72 21.24 18.09
CA ALA A 343 -11.55 20.21 17.47
C ALA A 343 -11.85 19.11 18.50
N ALA A 344 -13.12 18.72 18.65
CA ALA A 344 -13.57 17.77 19.68
C ALA A 344 -13.10 18.18 21.11
N GLY A 345 -13.06 19.49 21.39
CA GLY A 345 -12.55 20.03 22.66
C GLY A 345 -11.03 19.95 22.86
N SER A 346 -10.29 19.38 21.92
CA SER A 346 -8.83 19.32 21.95
C SER A 346 -8.22 20.53 21.24
N PRO A 347 -7.18 21.18 21.79
CA PRO A 347 -6.47 22.26 21.10
C PRO A 347 -5.89 21.79 19.77
N VAL A 348 -6.04 22.63 18.74
CA VAL A 348 -5.46 22.42 17.40
C VAL A 348 -4.37 23.46 17.22
N ARG A 349 -3.11 23.04 17.16
CA ARG A 349 -1.93 23.90 16.99
C ARG A 349 -1.31 23.75 15.62
N GLU A 350 -1.34 22.54 15.08
CA GLU A 350 -0.84 22.23 13.74
C GLU A 350 -1.85 21.40 12.93
N ALA A 351 -1.68 21.37 11.60
CA ALA A 351 -2.63 20.71 10.70
C ALA A 351 -2.84 19.23 11.05
N THR A 352 -1.80 18.56 11.53
CA THR A 352 -1.82 17.17 12.00
C THR A 352 -2.73 16.93 13.19
N ASP A 353 -2.91 17.91 14.09
CA ASP A 353 -3.86 17.81 15.19
C ASP A 353 -5.28 17.68 14.63
N LEU A 354 -5.66 18.59 13.72
CA LEU A 354 -6.98 18.59 13.10
C LEU A 354 -7.20 17.35 12.25
N THR A 355 -6.21 16.96 11.43
CA THR A 355 -6.29 15.73 10.62
C THR A 355 -6.46 14.50 11.50
N THR A 356 -5.74 14.40 12.63
CA THR A 356 -5.86 13.26 13.56
C THR A 356 -7.25 13.19 14.18
N VAL A 357 -7.81 14.33 14.59
CA VAL A 357 -9.17 14.38 15.17
C VAL A 357 -10.23 14.02 14.13
N VAL A 358 -10.08 14.52 12.90
CA VAL A 358 -10.98 14.21 11.77
C VAL A 358 -10.90 12.73 11.41
N GLN A 359 -9.70 12.16 11.28
CA GLN A 359 -9.51 10.75 10.91
C GLN A 359 -10.08 9.74 11.93
N ARG A 360 -10.31 10.18 13.17
CA ARG A 360 -10.94 9.36 14.22
C ARG A 360 -12.46 9.39 14.20
N GLN A 361 -13.08 10.21 13.34
CA GLN A 361 -14.54 10.29 13.27
C GLN A 361 -15.12 9.01 12.67
N ALA A 362 -16.12 8.44 13.33
CA ALA A 362 -16.87 7.35 12.75
C ALA A 362 -17.93 7.92 11.77
N PRO A 363 -18.35 7.15 10.76
CA PRO A 363 -19.48 7.56 9.92
C PRO A 363 -20.70 7.91 10.78
N GLY A 364 -21.37 9.02 10.43
CA GLY A 364 -22.54 9.52 11.16
C GLY A 364 -22.24 10.32 12.43
N THR A 365 -20.97 10.50 12.82
CA THR A 365 -20.61 11.31 13.99
C THR A 365 -20.48 12.79 13.65
N TRP A 366 -20.54 13.62 14.69
CA TRP A 366 -20.42 15.07 14.58
C TRP A 366 -19.15 15.53 15.29
N LEU A 367 -18.39 16.40 14.63
CA LEU A 367 -17.17 16.99 15.15
C LEU A 367 -17.39 18.47 15.47
N PRO A 368 -17.42 18.86 16.76
CA PRO A 368 -17.42 20.28 17.12
C PRO A 368 -16.04 20.89 16.83
N LEU A 369 -16.05 22.09 16.26
CA LEU A 369 -14.90 22.87 15.86
C LEU A 369 -15.01 24.29 16.42
N THR A 370 -13.95 24.77 17.05
CA THR A 370 -13.84 26.17 17.46
C THR A 370 -12.94 26.90 16.47
N VAL A 371 -13.46 27.96 15.86
CA VAL A 371 -12.73 28.79 14.89
C VAL A 371 -12.68 30.25 15.31
N LYS A 372 -11.55 30.92 15.05
CA LYS A 372 -11.42 32.37 15.18
C LYS A 372 -11.61 33.03 13.80
N ARG A 373 -12.47 34.04 13.75
CA ARG A 373 -12.76 34.93 12.63
C ARG A 373 -12.46 36.37 13.04
N GLU A 374 -12.48 37.30 12.07
CA GLU A 374 -12.32 38.74 12.36
C GLU A 374 -13.37 39.25 13.35
N GLN A 375 -14.59 38.69 13.31
CA GLN A 375 -15.71 39.09 14.17
C GLN A 375 -15.71 38.40 15.54
N GLY A 376 -14.74 37.51 15.83
CA GLY A 376 -14.63 36.80 17.10
C GLY A 376 -14.54 35.28 16.95
N THR A 377 -14.84 34.55 18.02
CA THR A 377 -14.80 33.08 18.04
C THR A 377 -16.17 32.51 17.63
N ALA A 378 -16.19 31.49 16.80
CA ALA A 378 -17.39 30.77 16.38
C ALA A 378 -17.24 29.26 16.65
N GLU A 379 -18.35 28.64 17.08
CA GLU A 379 -18.46 27.20 17.24
C GLU A 379 -19.21 26.64 16.03
N LEU A 380 -18.59 25.68 15.35
CA LEU A 380 -19.13 25.00 14.18
C LEU A 380 -19.25 23.50 14.48
N VAL A 381 -20.16 22.82 13.76
CA VAL A 381 -20.33 21.37 13.89
C VAL A 381 -20.24 20.73 12.52
N ALA A 382 -19.16 20.00 12.29
CA ALA A 382 -18.95 19.20 11.09
C ALA A 382 -19.67 17.85 11.23
N LYS A 383 -20.70 17.61 10.41
CA LYS A 383 -21.50 16.40 10.44
C LYS A 383 -21.00 15.43 9.37
N PHE A 384 -20.38 14.33 9.79
CA PHE A 384 -19.92 13.30 8.87
C PHE A 384 -21.09 12.42 8.42
N PRO A 385 -21.19 12.08 7.13
CA PRO A 385 -22.28 11.26 6.63
C PRO A 385 -22.24 9.85 7.23
N ALA A 386 -23.40 9.22 7.38
CA ALA A 386 -23.54 7.87 7.92
C ALA A 386 -22.93 6.78 7.01
N SER A 387 -22.79 7.09 5.71
CA SER A 387 -22.01 6.33 4.75
C SER A 387 -20.89 7.21 4.23
N PRO A 388 -19.63 6.75 4.20
CA PRO A 388 -18.57 7.50 3.54
C PRO A 388 -18.95 7.70 2.07
N THR A 389 -19.09 8.96 1.65
CA THR A 389 -19.28 9.29 0.24
C THR A 389 -18.02 8.90 -0.51
N VAL A 390 -18.17 8.00 -1.48
CA VAL A 390 -17.15 7.73 -2.51
C VAL A 390 -17.27 8.90 -3.49
N GLU A 391 -16.46 9.93 -3.29
CA GLU A 391 -16.20 10.98 -4.28
C GLU A 391 -14.74 10.97 -4.70
#